data_AF-A0A2U8VQU1-F1
#
_entry.id   AF-A0A2U8VQU1-F1
#
_cell.length_a   1.000
_cell.length_b   1.000
_cell.length_c   1.000
_cell.angle_alpha   90.00
_cell.angle_beta   90.00
_cell.angle_gamma   90.00
#
_symmetry.space_group_name_H-M   'P 1'
#
loop_
_entity.id
_entity.type
_entity.pdbx_description
1 polymer ?
#
loop_
_entity_poly.entity_id
_entity_poly.type
_entity_poly.pdbx_seq_one_letter_code
_entity_poly.pdbx_strand_id
1 'polypeptide(L)'
;MTLLRREALVLIGAALALPARAADGRATDFTFEKPEGGTLPLDGFKGRPILVANTATACGYAGQLSGLQTLWTRFQDRGLAVIGVPSPDFGNQEPLDGAAIAEAARKNHGVTFPLTAKTRVKMPNAHPFYAWAAAERPGETPRWNFHKYLIARDGTLAGAFATQVEPTDPRVISAIAAELDKA
;
A
#
# COMPACT_ATOMS: atom_id res chain seq x y z
N MET A 1 45.70 -42.79 44.16
CA MET A 1 45.22 -43.27 42.83
C MET A 1 43.95 -42.53 42.50
N THR A 2 43.93 -41.86 41.34
CA THR A 2 42.75 -41.50 40.50
C THR A 2 41.66 -40.61 41.11
N LEU A 3 41.09 -39.59 40.47
CA LEU A 3 41.33 -38.83 39.24
C LEU A 3 40.28 -37.69 39.28
N LEU A 4 40.65 -36.56 38.67
CA LEU A 4 39.87 -35.36 38.36
C LEU A 4 38.39 -35.58 38.00
N ARG A 5 37.54 -34.57 38.29
CA ARG A 5 36.35 -34.10 37.53
C ARG A 5 35.64 -33.04 38.39
N ARG A 6 35.29 -31.81 38.00
CA ARG A 6 35.20 -31.10 36.73
C ARG A 6 35.12 -29.61 37.10
N GLU A 7 36.00 -28.78 36.56
CA GLU A 7 35.75 -27.33 36.55
C GLU A 7 34.72 -27.02 35.46
N ALA A 8 33.58 -26.48 35.85
CA ALA A 8 32.57 -25.99 34.92
C ALA A 8 32.86 -24.51 34.64
N LEU A 9 33.58 -24.25 33.55
CA LEU A 9 33.76 -22.90 33.00
C LEU A 9 32.40 -22.42 32.47
N VAL A 10 31.77 -21.46 33.15
CA VAL A 10 30.58 -20.77 32.64
C VAL A 10 31.05 -19.69 31.67
N LEU A 11 31.04 -20.00 30.38
CA LEU A 11 31.19 -19.02 29.31
C LEU A 11 29.86 -18.28 29.13
N ILE A 12 29.74 -17.09 29.72
CA ILE A 12 28.66 -16.15 29.40
C ILE A 12 29.00 -15.56 28.03
N GLY A 13 28.44 -16.15 26.97
CA GLY A 13 28.47 -15.58 25.63
C GLY A 13 27.58 -14.35 25.59
N ALA A 14 28.18 -13.16 25.65
CA ALA A 14 27.47 -11.92 25.33
C ALA A 14 27.12 -11.92 23.84
N ALA A 15 25.89 -12.31 23.51
CA ALA A 15 25.34 -12.12 22.18
C ALA A 15 25.16 -10.61 21.96
N LEU A 16 26.11 -10.00 21.26
CA LEU A 16 25.93 -8.66 20.69
C LEU A 16 24.77 -8.73 19.70
N ALA A 17 23.60 -8.27 20.14
CA ALA A 17 22.49 -8.01 19.23
C ALA A 17 22.94 -6.91 18.26
N LEU A 18 23.28 -7.29 17.04
CA LEU A 18 23.45 -6.35 15.95
C LEU A 18 22.11 -5.62 15.75
N PRO A 19 22.10 -4.29 15.53
CA PRO A 19 20.87 -3.63 15.15
C PRO A 19 20.38 -4.26 13.85
N ALA A 20 19.16 -4.78 13.88
CA ALA A 20 18.47 -5.16 12.65
C ALA A 20 18.36 -3.88 11.81
N ARG A 21 19.15 -3.80 10.74
CA ARG A 21 18.95 -2.81 9.70
C ARG A 21 17.49 -2.96 9.25
N ALA A 22 16.68 -1.92 9.42
CA ALA A 22 15.35 -1.88 8.83
C ALA A 22 15.52 -2.31 7.37
N ALA A 23 14.79 -3.34 6.93
CA ALA A 23 14.90 -3.79 5.56
C ALA A 23 14.67 -2.57 4.66
N ASP A 24 15.61 -2.26 3.78
CA ASP A 24 15.57 -1.14 2.83
C ASP A 24 14.47 -1.37 1.75
N GLY A 25 13.30 -1.86 2.16
CA GLY A 25 12.20 -2.27 1.31
C GLY A 25 11.60 -1.06 0.62
N ARG A 26 11.46 -1.16 -0.70
CA ARG A 26 10.80 -0.14 -1.52
C ARG A 26 9.48 -0.69 -2.01
N ALA A 27 8.53 0.21 -2.26
CA ALA A 27 7.27 -0.15 -2.89
C ALA A 27 7.49 -0.91 -4.23
N THR A 28 8.56 -0.61 -4.96
CA THR A 28 8.93 -1.26 -6.22
C THR A 28 9.22 -2.76 -6.11
N ASP A 29 9.48 -3.26 -4.90
CA ASP A 29 9.74 -4.68 -4.66
C ASP A 29 8.45 -5.52 -4.66
N PHE A 30 7.28 -4.88 -4.66
CA PHE A 30 5.99 -5.55 -4.58
C PHE A 30 5.27 -5.62 -5.92
N THR A 31 4.46 -6.67 -6.06
CA THR A 31 3.64 -6.93 -7.24
C THR A 31 2.24 -7.29 -6.79
N PHE A 32 1.23 -6.74 -7.46
CA PHE A 32 -0.17 -7.13 -7.27
C PHE A 32 -0.65 -8.02 -8.42
N GLU A 33 -1.74 -8.74 -8.19
CA GLU A 33 -2.48 -9.40 -9.28
C GLU A 33 -3.42 -8.40 -9.97
N LYS A 34 -3.76 -8.63 -11.24
CA LYS A 34 -4.71 -7.82 -12.00
C LYS A 34 -6.10 -8.47 -12.06
N PRO A 35 -7.20 -7.70 -12.16
CA PRO A 35 -8.57 -8.23 -12.21
C PRO A 35 -8.82 -9.25 -13.33
N GLU A 36 -8.19 -9.05 -14.48
CA GLU A 36 -8.29 -9.91 -15.67
C GLU A 36 -7.25 -11.03 -15.73
N GLY A 37 -6.44 -11.19 -14.68
CA GLY A 37 -5.30 -12.10 -14.63
C GLY A 37 -3.97 -11.46 -15.03
N GLY A 38 -2.88 -12.11 -14.63
CA GLY A 38 -1.53 -11.56 -14.71
C GLY A 38 -1.20 -10.61 -13.56
N THR A 39 -0.07 -9.92 -13.68
CA THR A 39 0.53 -9.15 -12.57
C THR A 39 0.67 -7.65 -12.90
N LEU A 40 0.66 -6.84 -11.85
CA LEU A 40 0.96 -5.41 -11.84
C LEU A 40 2.18 -5.19 -10.92
N PRO A 41 3.42 -5.32 -11.44
CA PRO A 41 4.62 -5.03 -10.66
C PRO A 41 4.75 -3.53 -10.41
N LEU A 42 5.01 -3.12 -9.17
CA LEU A 42 5.16 -1.70 -8.84
C LEU A 42 6.46 -1.09 -9.39
N ASP A 43 7.47 -1.90 -9.70
CA ASP A 43 8.69 -1.45 -10.40
C ASP A 43 8.39 -0.78 -11.76
N GLY A 44 7.28 -1.13 -12.42
CA GLY A 44 6.83 -0.46 -13.65
C GLY A 44 6.49 1.03 -13.46
N PHE A 45 6.40 1.51 -12.22
CA PHE A 45 6.15 2.90 -11.86
C PHE A 45 7.39 3.59 -11.26
N LYS A 46 8.58 3.00 -11.36
CA LYS A 46 9.81 3.58 -10.83
C LYS A 46 10.03 5.02 -11.31
N GLY A 47 10.43 5.90 -10.40
CA GLY A 47 10.63 7.32 -10.67
C GLY A 47 9.35 8.16 -10.69
N ARG A 48 8.19 7.56 -10.41
CA ARG A 48 6.88 8.23 -10.35
C ARG A 48 6.29 8.13 -8.94
N PRO A 49 5.63 9.17 -8.43
CA PRO A 49 4.84 9.00 -7.21
C PRO A 49 3.60 8.14 -7.49
N ILE A 50 3.22 7.32 -6.51
CA ILE A 50 2.09 6.40 -6.61
C ILE A 50 1.15 6.62 -5.43
N LEU A 51 -0.12 6.92 -5.69
CA LEU A 51 -1.17 6.89 -4.68
C LEU A 51 -1.88 5.53 -4.73
N VAL A 52 -1.65 4.69 -3.72
CA VAL A 52 -2.29 3.39 -3.58
C VAL A 52 -3.45 3.50 -2.58
N ALA A 53 -4.67 3.19 -3.00
CA ALA A 53 -5.86 3.26 -2.16
C ALA A 53 -6.56 1.90 -2.07
N ASN A 54 -6.89 1.42 -0.87
CA ASN A 54 -7.78 0.26 -0.77
C ASN A 54 -9.22 0.69 -1.06
N THR A 55 -9.94 -0.03 -1.91
CA THR A 55 -11.25 0.39 -2.43
C THR A 55 -12.34 -0.63 -2.14
N ALA A 56 -13.59 -0.15 -2.20
CA ALA A 56 -14.80 -0.97 -2.15
C ALA A 56 -15.90 -0.30 -2.98
N THR A 57 -16.56 -1.03 -3.88
CA THR A 57 -17.66 -0.51 -4.72
C THR A 57 -19.00 -0.37 -3.99
N ALA A 58 -19.22 -1.10 -2.88
CA ALA A 58 -20.49 -1.12 -2.15
C ALA A 58 -20.35 -0.58 -0.70
N CYS A 59 -19.63 0.52 -0.51
CA CYS A 59 -19.51 1.19 0.79
C CYS A 59 -19.92 2.67 0.75
N GLY A 60 -20.18 3.25 1.92
CA GLY A 60 -20.53 4.68 2.06
C GLY A 60 -19.44 5.65 1.60
N TYR A 61 -18.20 5.17 1.43
CA TYR A 61 -17.07 5.94 0.90
C TYR A 61 -16.81 5.69 -0.61
N ALA A 62 -17.64 4.89 -1.30
CA ALA A 62 -17.45 4.57 -2.72
C ALA A 62 -17.37 5.82 -3.61
N GLY A 63 -18.00 6.93 -3.20
CA GLY A 63 -17.86 8.24 -3.86
C GLY A 63 -16.41 8.73 -4.00
N GLN A 64 -15.50 8.28 -3.13
CA GLN A 64 -14.08 8.60 -3.22
C GLN A 64 -13.40 8.01 -4.48
N LEU A 65 -13.98 7.01 -5.15
CA LEU A 65 -13.48 6.55 -6.45
C LEU A 65 -13.46 7.69 -7.48
N SER A 66 -14.47 8.56 -7.48
CA SER A 66 -14.51 9.74 -8.36
C SER A 66 -13.48 10.80 -7.93
N GLY A 67 -13.19 10.92 -6.64
CA GLY A 67 -12.10 11.76 -6.13
C GLY A 67 -10.72 11.26 -6.57
N LEU A 68 -10.48 9.95 -6.49
CA LEU A 68 -9.26 9.31 -7.02
C LEU A 68 -9.15 9.49 -8.53
N GLN A 69 -10.25 9.35 -9.26
CA GLN A 69 -10.30 9.62 -10.69
C GLN A 69 -9.95 11.08 -11.00
N THR A 70 -10.43 12.02 -10.19
CA THR A 70 -10.09 13.46 -10.35
C THR A 70 -8.59 13.69 -10.20
N LEU A 71 -7.94 13.07 -9.20
CA LEU A 71 -6.48 13.14 -9.05
C LEU A 71 -5.75 12.53 -10.25
N TRP A 72 -6.20 11.35 -10.69
CA TRP A 72 -5.63 10.65 -11.83
C TRP A 72 -5.69 11.52 -13.09
N THR A 73 -6.88 12.00 -13.47
CA THR A 73 -7.05 12.89 -14.62
C THR A 73 -6.20 14.15 -14.51
N ARG A 74 -6.08 14.75 -13.32
CA ARG A 74 -5.33 16.00 -13.12
C ARG A 74 -3.82 15.83 -13.18
N PHE A 75 -3.28 14.72 -12.69
CA PHE A 75 -1.84 14.59 -12.43
C PHE A 75 -1.15 13.44 -13.17
N GLN A 76 -1.88 12.56 -13.87
CA GLN A 76 -1.27 11.44 -14.60
C GLN A 76 -0.22 11.90 -15.62
N ASP A 77 -0.52 12.97 -16.38
CA ASP A 77 0.37 13.53 -17.41
C ASP A 77 1.61 14.21 -16.81
N ARG A 78 1.54 14.58 -15.52
CA ARG A 78 2.68 15.09 -14.74
C ARG A 78 3.49 13.96 -14.10
N GLY A 79 3.02 12.72 -14.21
CA GLY A 79 3.73 11.53 -13.75
C GLY A 79 3.12 10.85 -12.53
N LEU A 80 2.02 11.33 -11.93
CA LEU A 80 1.36 10.59 -10.85
C LEU A 80 0.86 9.23 -11.36
N ALA A 81 0.94 8.19 -10.53
CA ALA A 81 0.19 6.95 -10.66
C ALA A 81 -0.89 6.87 -9.58
N VAL A 82 -2.09 6.41 -9.91
CA VAL A 82 -3.13 6.05 -8.95
C VAL A 82 -3.44 4.57 -9.11
N ILE A 83 -3.48 3.81 -8.02
CA ILE A 83 -3.80 2.38 -8.04
C ILE A 83 -4.89 2.12 -7.01
N GLY A 84 -6.02 1.58 -7.45
CA GLY A 84 -7.05 1.07 -6.56
C GLY A 84 -6.83 -0.40 -6.23
N VAL A 85 -6.96 -0.75 -4.95
CA VAL A 85 -6.81 -2.11 -4.44
C VAL A 85 -8.14 -2.55 -3.82
N PRO A 86 -9.03 -3.18 -4.60
CA PRO A 86 -10.32 -3.65 -4.10
C PRO A 86 -10.12 -4.64 -2.94
N SER A 87 -10.88 -4.50 -1.85
CA SER A 87 -10.69 -5.35 -0.67
C SER A 87 -12.00 -5.76 0.02
N PRO A 88 -12.14 -7.03 0.43
CA PRO A 88 -13.30 -7.51 1.20
C PRO A 88 -13.12 -7.32 2.72
N ASP A 89 -11.98 -6.81 3.20
CA ASP A 89 -11.62 -6.84 4.61
C ASP A 89 -12.46 -5.96 5.54
N PHE A 90 -13.17 -4.98 4.98
CA PHE A 90 -13.95 -4.02 5.74
C PHE A 90 -15.43 -4.16 5.40
N GLY A 91 -16.13 -4.93 6.23
CA GLY A 91 -17.58 -5.17 6.10
C GLY A 91 -17.99 -5.97 4.86
N ASN A 92 -17.05 -6.65 4.19
CA ASN A 92 -17.29 -7.37 2.93
C ASN A 92 -17.96 -6.48 1.85
N GLN A 93 -17.56 -5.21 1.79
CA GLN A 93 -18.18 -4.18 0.93
C GLN A 93 -17.63 -4.16 -0.50
N GLU A 94 -16.82 -5.14 -0.88
CA GLU A 94 -16.44 -5.41 -2.27
C GLU A 94 -16.96 -6.82 -2.67
N PRO A 95 -18.24 -6.93 -3.04
CA PRO A 95 -18.86 -8.23 -3.32
C PRO A 95 -18.48 -8.79 -4.69
N LEU A 96 -17.98 -7.96 -5.61
CA LEU A 96 -17.66 -8.34 -7.00
C LEU A 96 -16.25 -8.90 -7.11
N ASP A 97 -15.98 -9.70 -8.13
CA ASP A 97 -14.66 -10.30 -8.39
C ASP A 97 -14.17 -10.04 -9.81
N GLY A 98 -12.85 -10.11 -10.00
CA GLY A 98 -12.19 -9.98 -11.30
C GLY A 98 -12.63 -8.76 -12.10
N ALA A 99 -12.88 -8.95 -13.39
CA ALA A 99 -13.27 -7.88 -14.31
C ALA A 99 -14.56 -7.12 -13.91
N ALA A 100 -15.47 -7.75 -13.15
CA ALA A 100 -16.71 -7.12 -12.72
C ALA A 100 -16.48 -5.93 -11.77
N ILE A 101 -15.40 -5.97 -10.97
CA ILE A 101 -15.01 -4.84 -10.12
C ILE A 101 -14.67 -3.62 -11.00
N ALA A 102 -13.84 -3.81 -12.01
CA ALA A 102 -13.41 -2.74 -12.90
C ALA A 102 -14.58 -2.18 -13.73
N GLU A 103 -15.49 -3.04 -14.17
CA GLU A 103 -16.71 -2.60 -14.84
C GLU A 103 -17.60 -1.75 -13.92
N ALA A 104 -17.84 -2.18 -12.69
CA ALA A 104 -18.66 -1.42 -11.73
C ALA A 104 -18.01 -0.08 -11.37
N ALA A 105 -16.71 -0.05 -11.10
CA ALA A 105 -15.97 1.17 -10.81
C ALA A 105 -16.01 2.15 -12.00
N ARG A 106 -15.86 1.66 -13.22
CA ARG A 106 -15.99 2.47 -14.44
C ARG A 106 -17.41 3.00 -14.63
N LYS A 107 -18.42 2.13 -14.56
CA LYS A 107 -19.82 2.47 -14.81
C LYS A 107 -20.37 3.48 -13.80
N ASN A 108 -20.01 3.33 -12.52
CA ASN A 108 -20.61 4.11 -11.44
C ASN A 108 -19.78 5.36 -11.07
N HIS A 109 -18.47 5.34 -11.33
CA HIS A 109 -17.55 6.40 -10.85
C HIS A 109 -16.60 6.95 -11.92
N GLY A 110 -16.63 6.43 -13.15
CA GLY A 110 -15.77 6.87 -14.25
C GLY A 110 -14.30 6.47 -14.08
N VAL A 111 -14.01 5.44 -13.28
CA VAL A 111 -12.64 4.99 -13.00
C VAL A 111 -11.94 4.52 -14.27
N THR A 112 -10.78 5.12 -14.54
CA THR A 112 -9.84 4.76 -15.62
C THR A 112 -8.42 4.49 -15.11
N PHE A 113 -8.13 4.74 -13.83
CA PHE A 113 -6.87 4.34 -13.22
C PHE A 113 -6.78 2.82 -13.01
N PRO A 114 -5.57 2.23 -12.96
CA PRO A 114 -5.39 0.81 -12.72
C PRO A 114 -6.04 0.30 -11.42
N LEU A 115 -6.73 -0.84 -11.52
CA LEU A 115 -7.22 -1.60 -10.39
C LEU A 115 -6.46 -2.93 -10.29
N THR A 116 -6.22 -3.41 -9.08
CA THR A 116 -5.70 -4.75 -8.82
C THR A 116 -6.84 -5.76 -8.73
N ALA A 117 -6.51 -7.06 -8.73
CA ALA A 117 -7.42 -8.08 -8.25
C ALA A 117 -7.79 -7.82 -6.78
N LYS A 118 -8.90 -8.42 -6.34
CA LYS A 118 -9.38 -8.34 -4.96
C LYS A 118 -8.29 -8.84 -4.01
N THR A 119 -7.86 -7.99 -3.09
CA THR A 119 -6.67 -8.20 -2.27
C THR A 119 -6.99 -8.02 -0.78
N ARG A 120 -6.39 -8.85 0.07
CA ARG A 120 -6.40 -8.67 1.53
C ARG A 120 -5.40 -7.57 1.90
N VAL A 121 -5.85 -6.58 2.65
CA VAL A 121 -5.07 -5.39 3.06
C VAL A 121 -4.94 -5.27 4.57
N LYS A 122 -5.74 -6.05 5.32
CA LYS A 122 -5.75 -6.06 6.79
C LYS A 122 -4.97 -7.26 7.34
N MET A 123 -4.15 -7.00 8.36
CA MET A 123 -3.43 -8.05 9.10
C MET A 123 -4.40 -9.04 9.77
N PRO A 124 -4.01 -10.33 9.91
CA PRO A 124 -2.69 -10.91 9.64
C PRO A 124 -2.45 -11.34 8.18
N ASN A 125 -3.49 -11.35 7.34
CA ASN A 125 -3.42 -11.89 5.98
C ASN A 125 -3.17 -10.81 4.92
N ALA A 126 -2.62 -9.66 5.31
CA ALA A 126 -2.42 -8.55 4.40
C ALA A 126 -1.40 -8.93 3.32
N HIS A 127 -1.62 -8.43 2.11
CA HIS A 127 -0.64 -8.48 1.04
C HIS A 127 0.71 -7.89 1.48
N PRO A 128 1.86 -8.42 1.01
CA PRO A 128 3.19 -7.98 1.45
C PRO A 128 3.42 -6.46 1.38
N PHE A 129 2.90 -5.78 0.35
CA PHE A 129 2.91 -4.32 0.27
C PHE A 129 2.29 -3.65 1.51
N TYR A 130 1.14 -4.12 1.98
CA TYR A 130 0.45 -3.55 3.14
C TYR A 130 1.14 -3.91 4.45
N ALA A 131 1.75 -5.11 4.54
CA ALA A 131 2.58 -5.49 5.67
C ALA A 131 3.83 -4.61 5.78
N TRP A 132 4.51 -4.34 4.66
CA TRP A 132 5.62 -3.41 4.58
C TRP A 132 5.20 -1.98 4.95
N ALA A 133 4.13 -1.45 4.36
CA ALA A 133 3.66 -0.11 4.68
C ALA A 133 3.29 0.05 6.16
N ALA A 134 2.72 -0.99 6.79
CA ALA A 134 2.44 -1.01 8.22
C ALA A 134 3.71 -1.02 9.10
N ALA A 135 4.80 -1.62 8.61
CA ALA A 135 6.10 -1.57 9.29
C ALA A 135 6.78 -0.20 9.15
N GLU A 136 6.70 0.41 7.96
CA GLU A 136 7.25 1.75 7.69
C GLU A 136 6.50 2.86 8.45
N ARG A 137 5.17 2.74 8.59
CA ARG A 137 4.33 3.68 9.35
C ARG A 137 3.40 2.96 10.33
N PRO A 138 3.93 2.53 11.49
CA PRO A 138 3.13 1.89 12.52
C PRO A 138 1.96 2.78 12.97
N GLY A 139 0.74 2.23 12.96
CA GLY A 139 -0.47 2.94 13.37
C GLY A 139 -1.19 3.70 12.25
N GLU A 140 -0.55 3.93 11.11
CA GLU A 140 -1.16 4.56 9.92
C GLU A 140 -1.63 3.51 8.90
N THR A 141 -2.27 2.44 9.40
CA THR A 141 -2.72 1.31 8.58
C THR A 141 -4.20 1.42 8.18
N PRO A 142 -4.66 0.72 7.12
CA PRO A 142 -6.08 0.67 6.77
C PRO A 142 -6.96 0.20 7.94
N ARG A 143 -7.79 1.10 8.44
CA ARG A 143 -8.84 0.79 9.45
C ARG A 143 -10.22 0.62 8.82
N TRP A 144 -10.39 1.09 7.58
CA TRP A 144 -11.58 0.97 6.77
C TRP A 144 -11.23 1.06 5.27
N ASN A 145 -12.25 1.02 4.42
CA ASN A 145 -12.13 1.30 2.98
C ASN A 145 -11.58 2.72 2.76
N PHE A 146 -10.88 2.93 1.64
CA PHE A 146 -10.33 4.22 1.20
C PHE A 146 -9.24 4.81 2.12
N HIS A 147 -8.47 3.98 2.81
CA HIS A 147 -7.14 4.40 3.26
C HIS A 147 -6.23 4.56 2.05
N LYS A 148 -5.28 5.51 2.10
CA LYS A 148 -4.41 5.84 0.96
C LYS A 148 -2.97 5.90 1.44
N TYR A 149 -2.06 5.27 0.72
CA TYR A 149 -0.63 5.45 0.86
C TYR A 149 -0.08 6.21 -0.33
N LEU A 150 0.74 7.22 -0.08
CA LEU A 150 1.52 7.91 -1.09
C LEU A 150 2.95 7.39 -1.07
N ILE A 151 3.37 6.81 -2.18
CA ILE A 151 4.72 6.36 -2.44
C ILE A 151 5.46 7.46 -3.20
N ALA A 152 6.67 7.79 -2.75
CA ALA A 152 7.57 8.74 -3.41
C ALA A 152 8.17 8.15 -4.70
N ARG A 153 8.80 9.01 -5.51
CA ARG A 153 9.50 8.61 -6.75
C ARG A 153 10.59 7.56 -6.54
N ASP A 154 11.24 7.58 -5.38
CA ASP A 154 12.31 6.65 -5.00
C ASP A 154 11.79 5.33 -4.40
N GLY A 155 10.46 5.15 -4.33
CA GLY A 155 9.80 3.96 -3.80
C GLY A 155 9.58 3.97 -2.28
N THR A 156 9.94 5.04 -1.57
CA THR A 156 9.70 5.17 -0.12
C THR A 156 8.28 5.61 0.21
N LEU A 157 7.83 5.39 1.45
CA LEU A 157 6.49 5.75 1.92
C LEU A 157 6.43 7.24 2.34
N ALA A 158 6.00 8.11 1.42
CA ALA A 158 5.90 9.55 1.61
C ALA A 158 4.69 10.02 2.42
N GLY A 159 3.58 9.26 2.42
CA GLY A 159 2.37 9.66 3.12
C GLY A 159 1.40 8.51 3.39
N ALA A 160 0.57 8.68 4.41
CA ALA A 160 -0.62 7.86 4.65
C ALA A 160 -1.80 8.76 5.01
N PHE A 161 -2.98 8.41 4.51
CA PHE A 161 -4.20 9.19 4.69
C PHE A 161 -5.36 8.27 5.06
N ALA A 162 -5.97 8.56 6.21
CA ALA A 162 -7.11 7.82 6.71
C ALA A 162 -8.34 7.96 5.79
N THR A 163 -9.27 7.03 5.90
CA THR A 163 -10.55 6.98 5.16
C THR A 163 -11.29 8.31 5.09
N GLN A 164 -11.31 9.07 6.18
CA GLN A 164 -12.04 10.35 6.28
C GLN A 164 -11.36 11.49 5.51
N VAL A 165 -10.09 11.32 5.11
CA VAL A 165 -9.37 12.29 4.28
C VAL A 165 -9.76 12.02 2.83
N GLU A 166 -10.54 12.92 2.25
CA GLU A 166 -10.96 12.85 0.86
C GLU A 166 -9.76 12.87 -0.09
N PRO A 167 -9.80 12.18 -1.26
CA PRO A 167 -8.70 12.21 -2.22
C PRO A 167 -8.32 13.63 -2.65
N THR A 168 -9.30 14.52 -2.81
CA THR A 168 -9.10 15.91 -3.23
C THR A 168 -8.88 16.87 -2.06
N ASP A 169 -8.68 16.37 -0.84
CA ASP A 169 -8.30 17.18 0.30
C ASP A 169 -6.98 17.91 0.02
N PRO A 170 -6.83 19.20 0.40
CA PRO A 170 -5.60 19.96 0.20
C PRO A 170 -4.36 19.25 0.70
N ARG A 171 -4.44 18.49 1.80
CA ARG A 171 -3.30 17.72 2.34
C ARG A 171 -2.82 16.64 1.37
N VAL A 172 -3.74 15.93 0.72
CA VAL A 172 -3.41 14.91 -0.28
C VAL A 172 -2.83 15.55 -1.53
N ILE A 173 -3.48 16.61 -2.03
CA ILE A 173 -3.02 17.33 -3.22
C ILE A 173 -1.62 17.93 -3.02
N SER A 174 -1.38 18.58 -1.87
CA SER A 174 -0.08 19.17 -1.56
C SER A 174 1.02 18.12 -1.43
N ALA A 175 0.73 16.96 -0.81
CA ALA A 175 1.68 15.87 -0.74
C ALA A 175 2.02 15.30 -2.13
N ILE A 176 1.01 15.10 -2.98
CA ILE A 176 1.22 14.68 -4.37
C ILE A 176 2.06 15.70 -5.14
N ALA A 177 1.73 16.99 -5.05
CA ALA A 177 2.46 18.05 -5.74
C ALA A 177 3.93 18.09 -5.29
N ALA A 178 4.18 17.96 -3.99
CA ALA A 178 5.54 17.91 -3.45
C ALA A 178 6.36 16.74 -4.03
N GLU A 179 5.76 15.56 -4.23
CA GLU A 179 6.47 14.45 -4.88
C GLU A 179 6.63 14.65 -6.40
N LEU A 180 5.67 15.30 -7.05
CA LEU A 180 5.75 15.59 -8.49
C LEU A 180 6.83 16.63 -8.81
N ASP A 181 7.07 17.58 -7.92
CA ASP A 181 8.01 18.69 -8.13
C ASP A 181 9.45 18.34 -7.74
N LYS A 182 9.69 17.15 -7.16
CA LYS A 182 11.04 16.61 -6.95
C LYS A 182 11.66 16.23 -8.31
N ALA A 183 12.85 16.77 -8.55
CA ALA A 183 13.67 16.54 -9.75
C ALA A 183 14.22 15.10 -9.81
#